data_AF-A0A1G3UD78-F1
#
_entry.id   AF-A0A1G3UD78-F1
#
_cell.length_a   1.000
_cell.length_b   1.000
_cell.length_c   1.000
_cell.angle_alpha   90.00
_cell.angle_beta   90.00
_cell.angle_gamma   90.00
#
_symmetry.space_group_name_H-M   'P 1'
#
loop_
_entity.id
_entity.type
_entity.pdbx_description
1 polymer ?
#
loop_
_entity_poly.entity_id
_entity_poly.type
_entity_poly.pdbx_seq_one_letter_code
_entity_poly.pdbx_strand_id
1 'polypeptide(L)'
;MSLTIILIVAVLLSIGFHFIGVYAGAKKTVWIMLVLMWAGTINIAMSEIKPDGYEDIKKMRGQFSDTDKLIEEAMPTVSLYEMLSIKKSYQTNSPKK
;
A
#
# COMPACT_ATOMS: atom_id res chain seq x y z
N MET A 1 11.49 -2.63 -11.45
CA MET A 1 10.59 -3.79 -11.62
C MET A 1 9.22 -3.28 -12.00
N SER A 2 8.58 -3.82 -13.03
CA SER A 2 7.17 -3.52 -13.31
C SER A 2 6.25 -4.37 -12.42
N LEU A 3 5.07 -3.85 -12.06
CA LEU A 3 4.03 -4.58 -11.31
C LEU A 3 3.74 -5.94 -11.96
N THR A 4 3.70 -5.99 -13.29
CA THR A 4 3.49 -7.23 -14.06
C THR A 4 4.58 -8.26 -13.77
N ILE A 5 5.84 -7.83 -13.68
CA ILE A 5 6.97 -8.72 -13.38
C ILE A 5 6.86 -9.26 -11.95
N ILE A 6 6.48 -8.41 -10.99
CA ILE A 6 6.27 -8.80 -9.59
C ILE A 6 5.16 -9.85 -9.48
N LEU A 7 4.02 -9.63 -10.15
CA LEU A 7 2.89 -10.56 -10.15
C LEU A 7 3.26 -11.92 -10.77
N ILE A 8 3.99 -11.92 -11.88
CA ILE A 8 4.47 -13.16 -12.52
C ILE A 8 5.35 -13.95 -11.55
N VAL A 9 6.31 -13.29 -10.88
CA VAL A 9 7.18 -13.93 -9.89
C VAL A 9 6.38 -14.48 -8.71
N ALA A 10 5.42 -13.72 -8.18
CA ALA A 10 4.56 -14.14 -7.07
C ALA A 10 3.74 -15.40 -7.41
N VAL A 11 3.23 -15.48 -8.64
CA VAL A 11 2.50 -16.66 -9.13
C VAL A 11 3.44 -17.86 -9.28
N LEU A 12 4.62 -17.69 -9.87
CA LEU A 12 5.60 -18.77 -10.02
C LEU A 12 6.06 -19.31 -8.66
N LEU A 13 6.32 -18.44 -7.68
CA LEU A 13 6.67 -18.84 -6.32
C LEU A 13 5.52 -19.59 -5.65
N SER A 14 4.27 -19.13 -5.81
CA SER A 14 3.08 -19.82 -5.27
C SER A 14 2.96 -21.24 -5.81
N ILE A 15 3.23 -21.45 -7.11
CA ILE A 15 3.27 -22.77 -7.74
C ILE A 15 4.42 -23.61 -7.17
N GLY A 16 5.61 -23.04 -7.02
CA GLY A 16 6.76 -23.72 -6.41
C GLY A 16 6.45 -24.21 -4.98
N PHE A 17 5.91 -23.34 -4.13
CA PHE A 17 5.51 -23.69 -2.78
C PHE A 17 4.40 -24.75 -2.74
N HIS A 18 3.46 -24.74 -3.71
CA HIS A 18 2.47 -25.80 -3.82
C HIS A 18 3.11 -27.19 -3.94
N PHE A 19 4.08 -27.35 -4.86
CA PHE A 19 4.75 -28.63 -5.05
C PHE A 19 5.61 -29.04 -3.85
N ILE A 20 6.31 -28.10 -3.23
CA ILE A 20 7.07 -28.36 -1.98
C ILE A 20 6.12 -28.82 -0.87
N GLY A 21 4.97 -28.17 -0.71
CA GLY A 21 3.96 -28.55 0.27
C GLY A 21 3.36 -29.94 0.02
N VAL A 22 3.18 -30.33 -1.25
CA VAL A 22 2.75 -31.70 -1.62
C VAL A 22 3.84 -32.71 -1.28
N TYR A 23 5.10 -32.44 -1.64
CA TYR A 23 6.23 -33.33 -1.37
C TYR A 23 6.48 -33.52 0.13
N ALA A 24 6.36 -32.45 0.92
CA ALA A 24 6.54 -32.49 2.37
C ALA A 24 5.30 -33.01 3.14
N GLY A 25 4.24 -33.44 2.45
CA GLY A 25 2.98 -33.89 3.09
C GLY A 25 2.18 -32.79 3.79
N ALA A 26 2.55 -31.52 3.63
CA ALA A 26 1.98 -30.35 4.29
C ALA A 26 1.03 -29.54 3.38
N LYS A 27 0.46 -30.16 2.34
CA LYS A 27 -0.35 -29.51 1.29
C LYS A 27 -1.41 -28.55 1.84
N LYS A 28 -2.17 -28.98 2.84
CA LYS A 28 -3.27 -28.17 3.43
C LYS A 28 -2.73 -26.91 4.10
N THR A 29 -1.67 -27.04 4.89
CA THR A 29 -1.05 -25.92 5.62
C THR A 29 -0.45 -24.89 4.67
N VAL A 30 0.28 -25.34 3.64
CA VAL A 30 0.85 -24.44 2.62
C VAL A 30 -0.24 -23.71 1.86
N TRP A 31 -1.35 -24.38 1.53
CA TRP A 31 -2.46 -23.76 0.83
C TRP A 31 -3.14 -22.66 1.67
N ILE A 32 -3.38 -22.94 2.96
CA ILE A 32 -3.92 -21.94 3.90
C ILE A 32 -2.97 -20.74 3.99
N MET A 33 -1.67 -20.99 4.13
CA MET A 33 -0.66 -19.92 4.20
C MET A 33 -0.66 -19.06 2.93
N LEU A 34 -0.70 -19.68 1.75
CA LEU A 34 -0.74 -18.95 0.48
C LEU A 34 -1.99 -18.07 0.37
N VAL A 35 -3.16 -18.59 0.75
CA VAL A 35 -4.41 -17.80 0.75
C VAL A 35 -4.30 -16.60 1.69
N LEU A 36 -3.77 -16.79 2.91
CA LEU A 36 -3.58 -15.71 3.87
C LEU A 36 -2.58 -14.67 3.37
N MET A 37 -1.49 -15.10 2.74
CA MET A 37 -0.48 -14.22 2.14
C MET A 37 -1.10 -13.37 1.03
N TRP A 38 -1.83 -13.98 0.10
CA TRP A 38 -2.52 -13.26 -0.96
C TRP A 38 -3.57 -12.28 -0.42
N ALA A 39 -4.39 -12.69 0.55
CA ALA A 39 -5.36 -11.82 1.19
C ALA A 39 -4.70 -10.61 1.87
N GLY A 40 -3.60 -10.84 2.61
CA GLY A 40 -2.84 -9.79 3.26
C GLY A 40 -2.22 -8.80 2.27
N THR A 41 -1.54 -9.31 1.24
CA THR A 41 -0.88 -8.46 0.23
C THR A 41 -1.89 -7.66 -0.58
N ILE A 42 -3.02 -8.26 -1.00
CA ILE A 42 -4.08 -7.54 -1.74
C ILE A 42 -4.69 -6.46 -0.86
N ASN A 43 -4.98 -6.75 0.41
CA ASN A 43 -5.55 -5.76 1.33
C ASN A 43 -4.62 -4.56 1.54
N ILE A 44 -3.31 -4.81 1.70
CA ILE A 44 -2.30 -3.75 1.83
C ILE A 44 -2.25 -2.92 0.54
N ALA A 45 -2.11 -3.57 -0.63
CA ALA A 45 -2.06 -2.87 -1.91
C ALA A 45 -3.32 -2.02 -2.16
N MET A 46 -4.50 -2.54 -1.84
CA MET A 46 -5.77 -1.79 -1.95
C MET A 46 -5.86 -0.63 -0.93
N SER A 47 -5.24 -0.76 0.24
CA SER A 47 -5.24 0.29 1.26
C SER A 47 -4.38 1.50 0.88
N GLU A 48 -3.35 1.30 0.05
CA GLU A 48 -2.51 2.38 -0.47
C GLU A 48 -3.20 3.19 -1.58
N ILE A 49 -4.17 2.60 -2.30
CA ILE A 49 -4.91 3.23 -3.41
C ILE A 49 -6.29 3.72 -2.93
N LYS A 50 -6.42 4.21 -1.69
CA LYS A 50 -7.71 4.74 -1.23
C LYS A 50 -7.96 6.13 -1.85
N PRO A 51 -9.05 6.31 -2.64
CA PRO A 51 -9.39 7.61 -3.23
C PRO A 51 -9.64 8.68 -2.15
N ASP A 52 -10.17 8.29 -0.99
CA ASP A 52 -10.38 9.16 0.17
C ASP A 52 -9.10 9.91 0.58
N GLY A 53 -7.94 9.28 0.44
CA GLY A 53 -6.64 9.90 0.73
C GLY A 53 -6.34 11.08 -0.18
N TYR A 54 -6.63 10.94 -1.48
CA TYR A 54 -6.50 12.02 -2.45
C TYR A 54 -7.54 13.12 -2.22
N GLU A 55 -8.75 12.78 -1.80
CA GLU A 55 -9.77 13.77 -1.41
C GLU A 55 -9.38 14.57 -0.17
N ASP A 56 -8.79 13.92 0.83
CA ASP A 56 -8.32 14.56 2.04
C ASP A 56 -7.15 15.51 1.75
N ILE A 57 -6.20 15.12 0.89
CA ILE A 57 -5.13 16.00 0.41
C ILE A 57 -5.70 17.22 -0.32
N LYS A 58 -6.73 17.04 -1.17
CA LYS A 58 -7.40 18.16 -1.84
C LYS A 58 -8.03 19.13 -0.85
N LYS A 59 -8.61 18.65 0.25
CA LYS A 59 -9.17 19.51 1.31
C LYS A 59 -8.08 20.27 2.08
N MET A 60 -6.90 19.66 2.27
CA MET A 60 -5.76 20.28 2.97
C MET A 60 -5.04 21.33 2.11
N ARG A 61 -5.13 21.21 0.78
CA ARG A 61 -4.47 22.11 -0.17
C ARG A 61 -4.95 23.55 -0.02
N GLY A 62 -4.03 24.50 -0.02
CA GLY A 62 -4.27 25.93 0.09
C GLY A 62 -4.51 26.42 1.52
N GLN A 63 -4.48 25.53 2.53
CA GLN A 63 -4.68 25.93 3.93
C GLN A 63 -3.39 26.35 4.63
N PHE A 64 -2.26 25.73 4.30
CA PHE A 64 -0.96 26.02 4.91
C PHE A 64 0.16 25.86 3.89
N SER A 65 1.03 26.87 3.77
CA SER A 65 2.15 26.90 2.81
C SER A 65 3.10 25.70 2.97
N ASP A 66 3.41 25.31 4.20
CA ASP A 66 4.31 24.18 4.47
C ASP A 66 3.68 22.83 4.13
N THR A 67 2.37 22.70 4.28
CA THR A 67 1.63 21.52 3.84
C THR A 67 1.55 21.47 2.32
N ASP A 68 1.32 22.61 1.67
CA ASP A 68 1.21 22.70 0.21
C ASP A 68 2.50 22.30 -0.51
N LYS A 69 3.67 22.66 0.04
CA LYS A 69 4.97 22.20 -0.48
C LYS A 69 5.06 20.67 -0.50
N LEU A 70 4.67 20.01 0.58
CA LEU A 70 4.68 18.54 0.67
C LEU A 70 3.68 17.90 -0.30
N ILE A 71 2.55 18.57 -0.55
CA ILE A 71 1.56 18.11 -1.53
C ILE A 71 2.11 18.23 -2.96
N GLU A 72 2.79 19.32 -3.28
CA GLU A 72 3.41 19.53 -4.59
C GLU A 72 4.55 18.55 -4.86
N GLU A 73 5.35 18.24 -3.84
CA GLU A 73 6.43 17.24 -3.93
C GLU A 73 5.92 15.81 -4.12
N ALA A 74 4.77 15.48 -3.53
CA ALA A 74 4.19 14.13 -3.57
C ALA A 74 3.30 13.88 -4.80
N MET A 75 2.85 14.92 -5.52
CA MET A 75 2.05 14.73 -6.74
C MET A 75 2.93 14.34 -7.94
N PRO A 76 2.44 13.50 -8.88
CA PRO A 76 1.05 13.07 -9.07
C PRO A 76 0.64 11.78 -8.35
N THR A 77 1.59 11.03 -7.80
CA THR A 77 1.36 9.74 -7.12
C THR A 77 1.75 9.83 -5.67
N VAL A 78 0.74 9.89 -4.80
CA VAL A 78 0.96 10.01 -3.36
C VAL A 78 0.97 8.62 -2.74
N SER A 79 2.12 8.23 -2.20
CA SER A 79 2.25 7.03 -1.39
C SER A 79 1.63 7.20 -0.01
N LEU A 80 1.36 6.09 0.70
CA LEU A 80 0.86 6.15 2.08
C LEU A 80 1.81 6.94 3.00
N TYR A 81 3.12 6.84 2.77
CA TYR A 81 4.13 7.56 3.55
C TYR A 81 4.02 9.07 3.35
N GLU A 82 3.92 9.53 2.10
CA GLU A 82 3.76 10.95 1.78
C GLU A 82 2.43 11.49 2.32
N MET A 83 1.36 10.69 2.22
CA MET A 83 0.06 11.05 2.79
C MET A 83 0.10 11.24 4.31
N LEU A 84 0.84 10.39 5.03
CA LEU A 84 1.07 10.55 6.46
C LEU A 84 1.90 11.80 6.77
N SER A 85 2.91 12.10 5.96
CA SER A 85 3.75 13.29 6.09
C SER A 85 2.95 14.59 5.89
N ILE A 86 2.16 14.65 4.82
CA ILE A 86 1.25 15.77 4.52
C ILE A 86 0.26 15.98 5.67
N LYS A 87 -0.38 14.90 6.14
CA LYS A 87 -1.34 14.97 7.25
C LYS A 87 -0.70 15.44 8.56
N LYS A 88 0.52 14.99 8.84
CA LYS A 88 1.29 15.44 10.03
C LYS A 88 1.62 16.92 9.94
N SER A 89 2.05 17.41 8.78
CA SER A 89 2.32 18.83 8.55
C SER A 89 1.05 19.67 8.74
N TYR A 90 -0.07 19.23 8.17
CA TYR A 90 -1.37 19.87 8.34
C TYR A 90 -1.80 19.97 9.82
N GLN A 91 -1.68 18.88 10.59
CA GLN A 91 -2.01 18.86 12.01
C GLN A 91 -1.11 19.76 12.86
N THR A 92 0.18 19.84 12.51
CA THR A 92 1.15 20.69 13.19
C THR A 92 0.87 22.17 12.93
N ASN A 93 0.52 22.51 11.69
CA ASN A 93 0.17 23.86 11.27
C ASN A 93 -1.26 24.28 11.65
N SER A 94 -2.10 23.32 12.07
CA SER A 94 -3.44 23.55 12.58
C SER A 94 -3.55 23.11 14.05
N PRO A 95 -2.92 23.82 15.01
CA PRO A 95 -2.76 23.32 16.38
C PRO A 95 -4.08 23.13 17.17
N LYS A 96 -5.23 23.57 16.62
CA LYS A 96 -6.55 23.35 17.22
C LYS A 96 -7.65 23.28 16.15
N LYS A 97 -8.22 22.09 16.00
CA LYS A 97 -9.68 21.88 16.07
C LYS A 97 -9.93 20.62 16.90
#